data_AF-A0A926UX25-F1
#
_entry.id   AF-A0A926UX25-F1
#
_cell.length_a   1.000
_cell.length_b   1.000
_cell.length_c   1.000
_cell.angle_alpha   90.00
_cell.angle_beta   90.00
_cell.angle_gamma   90.00
#
_symmetry.space_group_name_H-M   'P 1'
#
loop_
_entity.id
_entity.type
_entity.pdbx_description
1 polymer ?
#
loop_
_entity_poly.entity_id
_entity_poly.type
_entity_poly.pdbx_seq_one_letter_code
_entity_poly.pdbx_strand_id
1 'polypeptide(L)'
;MLELVESEEQAVRVVRLALEVDLRLGARLAGAVKYGFQEKTVGLLLREIDERKIPQLYAIELFGETKSDFAINSLILSLNNQDYYLCWRIAGELVRIGSEKTIESLSQSLKSQKCDVFDNVLSWALGKIGNKKALEPLLQSLKSKNYNVRATAAQALGEIRDDKAISTLIQSCKDEDPKVRFYALSALGRIGNNKAIQPLIQSLKDEDSNVSRGAAWALVHLDLGSEEAVESLIQSLKSEYLDVRCNAIYALGEINSDSAIEPLILTLKDKSSNSDVRRTVGEALVKIGSSKAVRFLIQSLQDKDPYARRRIAWTLGKIGDEKAIIPLIQSLKDEDFYVRLKAIEALGNIGSDKAIESLTQFLIDKDPYVRRTVVLSLGNIGGEKVVESLSLYFNDEDPDIRETMVDVLGKIGSKKAVEILDKLIEDSDYEVREKVVEVLSKIYTDENIKYYKQILKHEDSDLLKSLDISLSNEEVELIMQGLNDKYQHVREKSVKSLEKIAEADRNLPALTQQLPHLLTLIPTEASQLALSVITAIQARCKYYNYDIAQTPLPPEDNPNPTTSNTYNFYDKVDQVVAGNLTVHGDNIATQNNQKTAPES
;
A
#
# COMPACT_ATOMS: atom_id res chain seq x y z
N MET A 1 -41.73 -11.18 -20.79
CA MET A 1 -42.46 -11.39 -22.08
C MET A 1 -42.85 -12.84 -22.29
N LEU A 2 -41.98 -13.84 -22.10
CA LEU A 2 -42.33 -15.26 -22.26
C LEU A 2 -43.27 -15.83 -21.18
N GLU A 3 -43.22 -15.31 -19.95
CA GLU A 3 -44.21 -15.62 -18.90
C GLU A 3 -45.64 -15.20 -19.28
N LEU A 4 -45.79 -14.29 -20.25
CA LEU A 4 -47.08 -13.81 -20.75
C LEU A 4 -47.61 -14.69 -21.89
N VAL A 5 -46.84 -15.66 -22.39
CA VAL A 5 -47.30 -16.59 -23.42
C VAL A 5 -48.32 -17.53 -22.79
N GLU A 6 -49.55 -17.50 -23.29
CA GLU A 6 -50.67 -18.26 -22.72
C GLU A 6 -50.75 -19.70 -23.24
N SER A 7 -50.21 -19.97 -24.43
CA SER A 7 -50.21 -21.30 -25.05
C SER A 7 -48.88 -22.02 -24.87
N GLU A 8 -48.94 -23.26 -24.37
CA GLU A 8 -47.79 -24.16 -24.29
C GLU A 8 -47.14 -24.38 -25.66
N GLU A 9 -47.93 -24.52 -26.72
CA GLU A 9 -47.44 -24.74 -28.09
C GLU A 9 -46.61 -23.56 -28.59
N GLN A 10 -47.05 -22.33 -28.27
CA GLN A 10 -46.30 -21.12 -28.59
C GLN A 10 -45.00 -21.05 -27.80
N ALA A 11 -45.02 -21.40 -26.51
CA ALA A 11 -43.83 -21.45 -25.67
C ALA A 11 -42.80 -22.45 -26.20
N VAL A 12 -43.24 -23.68 -26.52
CA VAL A 12 -42.42 -24.73 -27.14
C VAL A 12 -41.84 -24.27 -28.48
N ARG A 13 -42.63 -23.60 -29.33
CA ARG A 13 -42.16 -23.11 -30.63
C ARG A 13 -41.09 -22.03 -30.48
N VAL A 14 -41.29 -21.06 -29.60
CA VAL A 14 -40.31 -19.99 -29.37
C VAL A 14 -39.00 -20.54 -28.80
N VAL A 15 -39.07 -21.44 -27.82
CA VAL A 15 -37.88 -22.07 -27.23
C VAL A 15 -37.13 -22.90 -28.27
N ARG A 16 -37.83 -23.66 -29.11
CA ARG A 16 -37.20 -24.44 -30.20
C ARG A 16 -36.43 -23.54 -31.17
N LEU A 17 -37.07 -22.49 -31.67
CA LEU A 17 -36.42 -21.53 -32.57
C LEU A 17 -35.20 -20.87 -31.92
N ALA A 18 -35.28 -20.57 -30.62
CA ALA A 18 -34.15 -20.02 -29.89
C ALA A 18 -32.99 -21.03 -29.75
N LEU A 19 -33.27 -22.31 -29.48
CA LEU A 19 -32.26 -23.38 -29.42
C LEU A 19 -31.58 -23.66 -30.77
N GLU A 20 -32.27 -23.41 -31.88
CA GLU A 20 -31.68 -23.47 -33.23
C GLU A 20 -30.65 -22.36 -33.45
N VAL A 21 -30.92 -21.15 -32.93
CA VAL A 21 -30.05 -19.98 -33.10
C VAL A 21 -28.89 -19.97 -32.09
N ASP A 22 -29.19 -20.14 -30.81
CA ASP A 22 -28.21 -20.06 -29.72
C ASP A 22 -28.69 -20.91 -28.52
N LEU A 23 -27.89 -21.92 -28.15
CA LEU A 23 -28.25 -22.85 -27.09
C LEU A 23 -28.40 -22.18 -25.72
N ARG A 24 -27.58 -21.16 -25.39
CA ARG A 24 -27.68 -20.42 -24.12
C ARG A 24 -28.92 -19.55 -24.07
N LEU A 25 -29.28 -18.91 -25.18
CA LEU A 25 -30.55 -18.19 -25.31
C LEU A 25 -31.71 -19.16 -25.16
N GLY A 26 -31.71 -20.26 -25.92
CA GLY A 26 -32.73 -21.29 -25.86
C GLY A 26 -32.89 -21.86 -24.44
N ALA A 27 -31.80 -22.16 -23.74
CA ALA A 27 -31.83 -22.64 -22.35
C ALA A 27 -32.45 -21.62 -21.38
N ARG A 28 -32.04 -20.35 -21.44
CA ARG A 28 -32.63 -19.29 -20.62
C ARG A 28 -34.13 -19.14 -20.88
N LEU A 29 -34.53 -19.17 -22.15
CA LEU A 29 -35.95 -19.08 -22.50
C LEU A 29 -36.72 -20.33 -22.07
N ALA A 30 -36.11 -21.51 -22.13
CA ALA A 30 -36.72 -22.78 -21.74
C ALA A 30 -37.20 -22.78 -20.28
N GLY A 31 -36.50 -22.10 -19.39
CA GLY A 31 -36.93 -21.94 -17.99
C GLY A 31 -37.64 -20.62 -17.67
N ALA A 32 -37.64 -19.64 -18.58
CA ALA A 32 -38.38 -18.36 -18.41
C ALA A 32 -39.85 -18.43 -18.86
N VAL A 33 -40.33 -19.58 -19.35
CA VAL A 33 -41.76 -19.81 -19.63
C VAL A 33 -42.53 -20.10 -18.34
N LYS A 34 -43.87 -20.06 -18.41
CA LYS A 34 -44.74 -20.45 -17.29
C LYS A 34 -44.34 -21.85 -16.78
N TYR A 35 -44.33 -22.01 -15.45
CA TYR A 35 -43.86 -23.23 -14.78
C TYR A 35 -44.46 -24.53 -15.36
N GLY A 36 -45.76 -24.55 -15.66
CA GLY A 36 -46.43 -25.71 -16.25
C GLY A 36 -45.94 -26.13 -17.63
N PHE A 37 -45.23 -25.25 -18.35
CA PHE A 37 -44.68 -25.52 -19.69
C PHE A 37 -43.19 -25.90 -19.65
N GLN A 38 -42.52 -25.63 -18.51
CA GLN A 38 -41.07 -25.80 -18.37
C GLN A 38 -40.63 -27.25 -18.57
N GLU A 39 -41.44 -28.24 -18.19
CA GLU A 39 -41.13 -29.65 -18.42
C GLU A 39 -40.86 -29.94 -19.89
N LYS A 40 -41.75 -29.46 -20.78
CA LYS A 40 -41.62 -29.70 -22.22
C LYS A 40 -40.51 -28.85 -22.84
N THR A 41 -40.36 -27.60 -22.43
CA THR A 41 -39.35 -26.69 -23.00
C THR A 41 -37.93 -27.04 -22.54
N VAL A 42 -37.73 -27.41 -21.28
CA VAL A 42 -36.44 -27.95 -20.79
C VAL A 42 -36.20 -29.35 -21.38
N GLY A 43 -37.25 -30.13 -21.60
CA GLY A 43 -37.19 -31.38 -22.36
C GLY A 43 -36.66 -31.23 -23.79
N LEU A 44 -36.93 -30.09 -24.46
CA LEU A 44 -36.33 -29.79 -25.76
C LEU A 44 -34.82 -29.57 -25.65
N LEU A 45 -34.37 -28.80 -24.65
CA LEU A 45 -32.95 -28.58 -24.40
C LEU A 45 -32.21 -29.91 -24.17
N LEU A 46 -32.80 -30.82 -23.40
CA LEU A 46 -32.23 -32.16 -23.17
C LEU A 46 -32.03 -32.92 -24.49
N ARG A 47 -33.04 -32.94 -25.36
CA ARG A 47 -32.93 -33.57 -26.68
C ARG A 47 -31.85 -32.94 -27.54
N GLU A 48 -31.76 -31.61 -27.57
CA GLU A 48 -30.74 -30.91 -28.34
C GLU A 48 -29.31 -31.22 -27.82
N ILE A 49 -29.15 -31.32 -26.51
CA ILE A 49 -27.87 -31.71 -25.88
C ILE A 49 -27.45 -33.12 -26.33
N ASP A 50 -28.39 -34.07 -26.30
CA ASP A 50 -28.13 -35.47 -26.67
C ASP A 50 -27.90 -35.63 -28.18
N GLU A 51 -28.77 -35.06 -29.01
CA GLU A 51 -28.72 -35.17 -30.48
C GLU A 51 -27.46 -34.51 -31.06
N ARG A 52 -27.09 -33.33 -30.55
CA ARG A 52 -25.88 -32.62 -31.00
C ARG A 52 -24.61 -33.08 -30.30
N LYS A 53 -24.70 -34.04 -29.36
CA LYS A 53 -23.58 -34.54 -28.55
C LYS A 53 -22.78 -33.41 -27.90
N ILE A 54 -23.50 -32.49 -27.26
CA ILE A 54 -22.91 -31.29 -26.65
C ILE A 54 -21.91 -31.70 -25.56
N PRO A 55 -20.71 -31.07 -25.49
CA PRO A 55 -19.74 -31.37 -24.44
C PRO A 55 -20.34 -31.20 -23.04
N GLN A 56 -20.05 -32.16 -22.17
CA GLN A 56 -20.67 -32.28 -20.84
C GLN A 56 -20.58 -30.99 -20.01
N LEU A 57 -19.42 -30.34 -19.99
CA LEU A 57 -19.25 -29.08 -19.24
C LEU A 57 -20.20 -27.99 -19.74
N TYR A 58 -20.37 -27.88 -21.06
CA TYR A 58 -21.28 -26.91 -21.66
C TYR A 58 -22.75 -27.29 -21.43
N ALA A 59 -23.08 -28.58 -21.48
CA ALA A 59 -24.41 -29.08 -21.13
C ALA A 59 -24.80 -28.73 -19.67
N ILE A 60 -23.88 -28.86 -18.72
CA ILE A 60 -24.09 -28.47 -17.32
C ILE A 60 -24.40 -26.97 -17.20
N GLU A 61 -23.62 -26.12 -17.87
CA GLU A 61 -23.89 -24.67 -17.91
C GLU A 61 -25.27 -24.37 -18.48
N LEU A 62 -25.65 -25.03 -19.58
CA LEU A 62 -26.96 -24.85 -20.21
C LEU A 62 -28.10 -25.26 -19.28
N PHE A 63 -27.96 -26.34 -18.51
CA PHE A 63 -28.96 -26.73 -17.50
C PHE A 63 -29.11 -25.66 -16.41
N GLY A 64 -28.01 -25.11 -15.92
CA GLY A 64 -28.05 -24.03 -14.93
C GLY A 64 -28.66 -22.72 -15.45
N GLU A 65 -28.43 -22.39 -16.73
CA GLU A 65 -29.04 -21.24 -17.41
C GLU A 65 -30.57 -21.30 -17.45
N THR A 66 -31.15 -22.51 -17.38
CA THR A 66 -32.61 -22.64 -17.32
C THR A 66 -33.20 -22.08 -16.03
N LYS A 67 -32.48 -22.14 -14.90
CA LYS A 67 -33.03 -21.85 -13.56
C LYS A 67 -34.33 -22.62 -13.25
N SER A 68 -34.51 -23.80 -13.86
CA SER A 68 -35.76 -24.57 -13.78
C SER A 68 -35.57 -25.86 -12.97
N ASP A 69 -36.60 -26.20 -12.21
CA ASP A 69 -36.68 -27.47 -11.47
C ASP A 69 -36.49 -28.70 -12.34
N PHE A 70 -36.92 -28.62 -13.60
CA PHE A 70 -36.89 -29.74 -14.54
C PHE A 70 -35.46 -30.08 -15.01
N ALA A 71 -34.49 -29.19 -14.78
CA ALA A 71 -33.07 -29.44 -15.05
C ALA A 71 -32.33 -30.12 -13.89
N ILE A 72 -32.91 -30.12 -12.67
CA ILE A 72 -32.25 -30.61 -11.44
C ILE A 72 -31.89 -32.09 -11.55
N ASN A 73 -32.82 -32.94 -12.02
CA ASN A 73 -32.56 -34.37 -12.12
C ASN A 73 -31.38 -34.68 -13.05
N SER A 74 -31.27 -33.96 -14.17
CA SER A 74 -30.16 -34.12 -15.11
C SER A 74 -28.82 -33.70 -14.50
N LEU A 75 -28.81 -32.59 -13.74
CA LEU A 75 -27.64 -32.15 -12.99
C LEU A 75 -27.24 -33.14 -11.89
N ILE A 76 -28.21 -33.66 -11.12
CA ILE A 76 -27.96 -34.62 -10.03
C ILE A 76 -27.45 -35.96 -10.57
N LEU A 77 -28.03 -36.47 -11.66
CA LEU A 77 -27.54 -37.70 -12.31
C LEU A 77 -26.10 -37.55 -12.80
N SER A 78 -25.75 -36.34 -13.27
CA SER A 78 -24.40 -36.01 -13.72
C SER A 78 -23.37 -35.95 -12.58
N LEU A 79 -23.76 -36.02 -11.30
CA LEU A 79 -22.80 -36.11 -10.18
C LEU A 79 -22.14 -37.49 -10.08
N ASN A 80 -22.74 -38.54 -10.62
CA ASN A 80 -22.20 -39.90 -10.50
C ASN A 80 -21.01 -40.10 -11.46
N ASN A 81 -19.87 -40.57 -10.94
CA ASN A 81 -18.63 -40.91 -11.68
C ASN A 81 -17.89 -39.74 -12.36
N GLN A 82 -17.94 -38.54 -11.80
CA GLN A 82 -17.25 -37.38 -12.34
C GLN A 82 -16.06 -36.93 -11.51
N ASP A 83 -15.16 -36.15 -12.11
CA ASP A 83 -14.05 -35.54 -11.38
C ASP A 83 -14.55 -34.47 -10.39
N TYR A 84 -13.67 -34.11 -9.45
CA TYR A 84 -13.98 -33.13 -8.40
C TYR A 84 -14.31 -31.73 -8.95
N TYR A 85 -13.71 -31.33 -10.07
CA TYR A 85 -13.97 -30.03 -10.69
C TYR A 85 -15.40 -29.95 -11.23
N LEU A 86 -15.85 -31.00 -11.92
CA LEU A 86 -17.17 -31.05 -12.52
C LEU A 86 -18.27 -31.08 -11.46
N CYS A 87 -18.05 -31.79 -10.35
CA CYS A 87 -18.97 -31.77 -9.20
C CYS A 87 -19.16 -30.35 -8.65
N TRP A 88 -18.09 -29.55 -8.56
CA TRP A 88 -18.16 -28.14 -8.17
C TRP A 88 -18.95 -27.29 -9.16
N ARG A 89 -18.78 -27.52 -10.47
CA ARG A 89 -19.55 -26.83 -11.51
C ARG A 89 -21.04 -27.16 -11.42
N ILE A 90 -21.38 -28.44 -11.29
CA ILE A 90 -22.76 -28.90 -11.12
C ILE A 90 -23.39 -28.28 -9.87
N ALA A 91 -22.67 -28.28 -8.74
CA ALA A 91 -23.14 -27.66 -7.52
C ALA A 91 -23.38 -26.15 -7.66
N GLY A 92 -22.52 -25.44 -8.39
CA GLY A 92 -22.73 -24.02 -8.72
C GLY A 92 -24.01 -23.78 -9.51
N GLU A 93 -24.30 -24.62 -10.51
CA GLU A 93 -25.54 -24.51 -11.29
C GLU A 93 -26.79 -24.91 -10.48
N LEU A 94 -26.67 -25.88 -9.56
CA LEU A 94 -27.75 -26.21 -8.62
C LEU A 94 -28.03 -25.05 -7.65
N VAL A 95 -27.00 -24.39 -7.13
CA VAL A 95 -27.14 -23.17 -6.31
C VAL A 95 -27.82 -22.05 -7.12
N ARG A 96 -27.51 -21.92 -8.41
CA ARG A 96 -28.12 -20.95 -9.31
C ARG A 96 -29.61 -21.21 -9.54
N ILE A 97 -30.05 -22.47 -9.55
CA ILE A 97 -31.47 -22.85 -9.58
C ILE A 97 -32.11 -22.54 -8.22
N GLY A 98 -31.52 -22.98 -7.12
CA GLY A 98 -31.84 -22.56 -5.75
C GLY A 98 -33.25 -22.93 -5.24
N SER A 99 -33.99 -23.78 -5.95
CA SER A 99 -35.37 -24.13 -5.61
C SER A 99 -35.51 -25.12 -4.46
N GLU A 100 -36.72 -25.26 -3.90
CA GLU A 100 -36.99 -26.26 -2.86
C GLU A 100 -36.69 -27.70 -3.30
N LYS A 101 -36.98 -28.03 -4.56
CA LYS A 101 -36.62 -29.35 -5.12
C LYS A 101 -35.13 -29.58 -5.21
N THR A 102 -34.34 -28.52 -5.39
CA THR A 102 -32.87 -28.60 -5.39
C THR A 102 -32.40 -29.08 -4.02
N ILE A 103 -32.95 -28.50 -2.96
CA ILE A 103 -32.63 -28.88 -1.57
C ILE A 103 -33.03 -30.32 -1.30
N GLU A 104 -34.24 -30.74 -1.69
CA GLU A 104 -34.71 -32.13 -1.52
C GLU A 104 -33.80 -33.13 -2.24
N SER A 105 -33.43 -32.84 -3.48
CA SER A 105 -32.57 -33.70 -4.30
C SER A 105 -31.15 -33.79 -3.74
N LEU A 106 -30.54 -32.66 -3.38
CA LEU A 106 -29.22 -32.61 -2.73
C LEU A 106 -29.24 -33.35 -1.38
N SER A 107 -30.30 -33.17 -0.59
CA SER A 107 -30.47 -33.84 0.70
C SER A 107 -30.61 -35.36 0.55
N GLN A 108 -31.29 -35.83 -0.50
CA GLN A 108 -31.40 -37.25 -0.80
C GLN A 108 -30.05 -37.84 -1.24
N SER A 109 -29.29 -37.11 -2.07
CA SER A 109 -27.95 -37.53 -2.48
C SER A 109 -27.00 -37.69 -1.29
N LEU A 110 -26.98 -36.73 -0.36
CA LEU A 110 -26.20 -36.82 0.89
C LEU A 110 -26.56 -38.04 1.74
N LYS A 111 -27.85 -38.38 1.85
CA LYS A 111 -28.30 -39.56 2.61
C LYS A 111 -27.85 -40.88 1.99
N SER A 112 -27.64 -40.91 0.69
CA SER A 112 -27.31 -42.14 -0.02
C SER A 112 -25.89 -42.67 0.27
N GLN A 113 -25.01 -41.88 0.89
CA GLN A 113 -23.63 -42.22 1.28
C GLN A 113 -22.82 -42.93 0.17
N LYS A 114 -23.15 -42.67 -1.10
CA LYS A 114 -22.53 -43.38 -2.23
C LYS A 114 -21.08 -42.95 -2.48
N CYS A 115 -20.69 -41.72 -2.08
CA CYS A 115 -19.33 -41.21 -2.27
C CYS A 115 -19.01 -40.06 -1.30
N ASP A 116 -18.21 -40.33 -0.26
CA ASP A 116 -17.75 -39.33 0.72
C ASP A 116 -16.94 -38.17 0.10
N VAL A 117 -16.47 -38.33 -1.15
CA VAL A 117 -15.57 -37.38 -1.84
C VAL A 117 -16.30 -36.12 -2.28
N PHE A 118 -17.63 -36.17 -2.48
CA PHE A 118 -18.41 -35.02 -2.96
C PHE A 118 -19.45 -34.50 -1.95
N ASP A 119 -19.63 -35.18 -0.83
CA ASP A 119 -20.58 -34.76 0.22
C ASP A 119 -20.26 -33.37 0.79
N ASN A 120 -18.99 -32.96 0.75
CA ASN A 120 -18.59 -31.60 1.11
C ASN A 120 -19.12 -30.58 0.09
N VAL A 121 -19.09 -30.90 -1.21
CA VAL A 121 -19.61 -30.04 -2.28
C VAL A 121 -21.14 -29.92 -2.17
N LEU A 122 -21.83 -31.02 -1.87
CA LEU A 122 -23.28 -30.99 -1.64
C LEU A 122 -23.63 -30.19 -0.38
N SER A 123 -22.87 -30.35 0.70
CA SER A 123 -23.03 -29.57 1.92
C SER A 123 -22.85 -28.07 1.66
N TRP A 124 -21.82 -27.70 0.89
CA TRP A 124 -21.58 -26.32 0.47
C TRP A 124 -22.77 -25.76 -0.32
N ALA A 125 -23.27 -26.52 -1.30
CA ALA A 125 -24.40 -26.09 -2.12
C ALA A 125 -25.65 -25.83 -1.28
N LEU A 126 -25.96 -26.74 -0.34
CA LEU A 126 -27.07 -26.57 0.60
C LEU A 126 -26.92 -25.31 1.47
N GLY A 127 -25.70 -25.04 1.96
CA GLY A 127 -25.38 -23.82 2.71
C GLY A 127 -25.64 -22.55 1.90
N LYS A 128 -25.16 -22.52 0.64
CA LYS A 128 -25.33 -21.38 -0.26
C LYS A 128 -26.77 -21.10 -0.65
N ILE A 129 -27.61 -22.13 -0.74
CA ILE A 129 -29.05 -21.97 -0.93
C ILE A 129 -29.70 -21.37 0.33
N GLY A 130 -29.18 -21.68 1.53
CA GLY A 130 -29.56 -21.00 2.78
C GLY A 130 -30.95 -21.37 3.32
N ASN A 131 -31.52 -22.49 2.88
CA ASN A 131 -32.87 -22.90 3.28
C ASN A 131 -32.87 -23.86 4.49
N LYS A 132 -33.74 -23.60 5.46
CA LYS A 132 -33.89 -24.39 6.70
C LYS A 132 -34.25 -25.87 6.48
N LYS A 133 -34.84 -26.24 5.34
CA LYS A 133 -35.08 -27.65 4.98
C LYS A 133 -33.79 -28.47 4.88
N ALA A 134 -32.64 -27.82 4.66
CA ALA A 134 -31.33 -28.46 4.61
C ALA A 134 -30.72 -28.76 5.99
N LEU A 135 -31.35 -28.31 7.09
CA LEU A 135 -30.82 -28.44 8.44
C LEU A 135 -30.49 -29.91 8.82
N GLU A 136 -31.48 -30.80 8.78
CA GLU A 136 -31.31 -32.20 9.21
C GLU A 136 -30.25 -32.96 8.39
N PRO A 137 -30.23 -32.87 7.04
CA PRO A 137 -29.14 -33.44 6.23
C PRO A 137 -27.74 -32.94 6.62
N LEU A 138 -27.60 -31.64 6.91
CA LEU A 138 -26.32 -31.05 7.30
C LEU A 138 -25.91 -31.45 8.72
N LEU A 139 -26.84 -31.55 9.67
CA LEU A 139 -26.59 -32.08 11.01
C LEU A 139 -26.11 -33.54 10.97
N GLN A 140 -26.63 -34.34 10.04
CA GLN A 140 -26.13 -35.70 9.84
C GLN A 140 -24.73 -35.71 9.21
N SER A 141 -24.43 -34.76 8.31
CA SER A 141 -23.13 -34.63 7.65
C SER A 141 -22.00 -34.25 8.61
N LEU A 142 -22.31 -33.58 9.73
CA LEU A 142 -21.37 -33.34 10.84
C LEU A 142 -20.84 -34.63 11.49
N LYS A 143 -21.49 -35.78 11.27
CA LYS A 143 -21.06 -37.09 11.79
C LYS A 143 -20.23 -37.90 10.79
N SER A 144 -19.87 -37.32 9.66
CA SER A 144 -19.07 -38.00 8.63
C SER A 144 -17.67 -38.36 9.14
N LYS A 145 -17.13 -39.48 8.67
CA LYS A 145 -15.73 -39.86 8.90
C LYS A 145 -14.76 -38.89 8.23
N ASN A 146 -15.18 -38.22 7.15
CA ASN A 146 -14.36 -37.27 6.42
C ASN A 146 -14.44 -35.88 7.05
N TYR A 147 -13.33 -35.38 7.59
CA TYR A 147 -13.25 -34.07 8.23
C TYR A 147 -13.64 -32.92 7.28
N ASN A 148 -13.39 -33.04 5.97
CA ASN A 148 -13.79 -32.01 5.00
C ASN A 148 -15.31 -31.91 4.86
N VAL A 149 -16.02 -33.04 4.95
CA VAL A 149 -17.49 -33.07 4.97
C VAL A 149 -18.01 -32.43 6.25
N ARG A 150 -17.44 -32.80 7.42
CA ARG A 150 -17.80 -32.18 8.71
C ARG A 150 -17.58 -30.66 8.71
N ALA A 151 -16.42 -30.20 8.26
CA ALA A 151 -16.06 -28.79 8.20
C ALA A 151 -17.02 -28.00 7.29
N THR A 152 -17.33 -28.53 6.11
CA THR A 152 -18.21 -27.87 5.15
C THR A 152 -19.66 -27.88 5.62
N ALA A 153 -20.10 -28.95 6.28
CA ALA A 153 -21.42 -29.00 6.91
C ALA A 153 -21.55 -27.97 8.03
N ALA A 154 -20.53 -27.79 8.87
CA ALA A 154 -20.50 -26.76 9.90
C ALA A 154 -20.62 -25.36 9.27
N GLN A 155 -19.84 -25.08 8.23
CA GLN A 155 -19.92 -23.82 7.49
C GLN A 155 -21.34 -23.57 6.94
N ALA A 156 -21.92 -24.57 6.27
CA ALA A 156 -23.24 -24.50 5.67
C ALA A 156 -24.35 -24.23 6.70
N LEU A 157 -24.28 -24.86 7.89
CA LEU A 157 -25.20 -24.58 8.99
C LEU A 157 -25.11 -23.12 9.47
N GLY A 158 -23.91 -22.54 9.47
CA GLY A 158 -23.70 -21.12 9.74
C GLY A 158 -24.26 -20.18 8.68
N GLU A 159 -24.35 -20.61 7.43
CA GLU A 159 -25.00 -19.86 6.34
C GLU A 159 -26.54 -19.92 6.46
N ILE A 160 -27.10 -21.04 6.92
CA ILE A 160 -28.54 -21.21 7.16
C ILE A 160 -29.03 -20.40 8.37
N ARG A 161 -28.18 -20.23 9.39
CA ARG A 161 -28.47 -19.47 10.63
C ARG A 161 -29.71 -19.98 11.39
N ASP A 162 -29.83 -21.30 11.54
CA ASP A 162 -30.89 -21.91 12.36
C ASP A 162 -30.36 -22.30 13.74
N ASP A 163 -30.98 -21.75 14.79
CA ASP A 163 -30.64 -22.00 16.19
C ASP A 163 -30.65 -23.48 16.60
N LYS A 164 -31.41 -24.32 15.88
CA LYS A 164 -31.42 -25.76 16.13
C LYS A 164 -30.04 -26.41 15.91
N ALA A 165 -29.17 -25.79 15.12
CA ALA A 165 -27.82 -26.30 14.88
C ALA A 165 -26.84 -26.04 16.04
N ILE A 166 -27.15 -25.14 16.97
CA ILE A 166 -26.21 -24.66 18.00
C ILE A 166 -25.64 -25.79 18.85
N SER A 167 -26.50 -26.68 19.36
CA SER A 167 -26.05 -27.75 20.27
C SER A 167 -25.07 -28.70 19.58
N THR A 168 -25.30 -29.03 18.31
CA THR A 168 -24.42 -29.89 17.52
C THR A 168 -23.14 -29.15 17.11
N LEU A 169 -23.23 -27.87 16.74
CA LEU A 169 -22.05 -27.05 16.44
C LEU A 169 -21.15 -26.86 17.67
N ILE A 170 -21.72 -26.73 18.88
CA ILE A 170 -20.95 -26.71 20.13
C ILE A 170 -20.19 -28.02 20.33
N GLN A 171 -20.76 -29.17 19.95
CA GLN A 171 -20.04 -30.45 19.97
C GLN A 171 -18.90 -30.46 18.94
N SER A 172 -19.13 -29.94 17.73
CA SER A 172 -18.12 -29.82 16.66
C SER A 172 -16.97 -28.86 17.01
N CYS A 173 -17.13 -27.97 17.99
CA CYS A 173 -16.01 -27.18 18.53
C CYS A 173 -14.96 -28.03 19.26
N LYS A 174 -15.27 -29.31 19.54
CA LYS A 174 -14.36 -30.27 20.17
C LYS A 174 -13.87 -31.35 19.21
N ASP A 175 -14.05 -31.13 17.90
CA ASP A 175 -13.61 -32.07 16.87
C ASP A 175 -12.07 -32.24 16.88
N GLU A 176 -11.60 -33.43 16.53
CA GLU A 176 -10.16 -33.73 16.42
C GLU A 176 -9.47 -32.83 15.39
N ASP A 177 -10.19 -32.46 14.31
CA ASP A 177 -9.65 -31.69 13.22
C ASP A 177 -9.85 -30.17 13.43
N PRO A 178 -8.78 -29.36 13.38
CA PRO A 178 -8.85 -27.93 13.65
C PRO A 178 -9.71 -27.17 12.63
N LYS A 179 -9.79 -27.65 11.38
CA LYS A 179 -10.64 -27.02 10.35
C LYS A 179 -12.11 -27.17 10.73
N VAL A 180 -12.52 -28.33 11.23
CA VAL A 180 -13.90 -28.54 11.71
C VAL A 180 -14.20 -27.64 12.90
N ARG A 181 -13.29 -27.56 13.89
CA ARG A 181 -13.44 -26.66 15.04
C ARG A 181 -13.61 -25.20 14.58
N PHE A 182 -12.73 -24.72 13.70
CA PHE A 182 -12.79 -23.36 13.16
C PHE A 182 -14.14 -23.04 12.49
N TYR A 183 -14.62 -23.90 11.59
CA TYR A 183 -15.89 -23.67 10.90
C TYR A 183 -17.09 -23.77 11.83
N ALA A 184 -17.03 -24.63 12.87
CA ALA A 184 -18.06 -24.68 13.90
C ALA A 184 -18.14 -23.36 14.70
N LEU A 185 -17.01 -22.80 15.12
CA LEU A 185 -16.94 -21.51 15.80
C LEU A 185 -17.46 -20.38 14.91
N SER A 186 -17.03 -20.34 13.64
CA SER A 186 -17.49 -19.34 12.67
C SER A 186 -19.01 -19.45 12.44
N ALA A 187 -19.56 -20.67 12.39
CA ALA A 187 -20.99 -20.89 12.27
C ALA A 187 -21.76 -20.41 13.51
N LEU A 188 -21.28 -20.71 14.71
CA LEU A 188 -21.87 -20.22 15.96
C LEU A 188 -21.89 -18.69 16.04
N GLY A 189 -20.78 -18.04 15.64
CA GLY A 189 -20.71 -16.57 15.54
C GLY A 189 -21.73 -16.00 14.55
N ARG A 190 -21.91 -16.64 13.37
CA ARG A 190 -22.91 -16.21 12.38
C ARG A 190 -24.36 -16.43 12.82
N ILE A 191 -24.62 -17.47 13.60
CA ILE A 191 -25.95 -17.76 14.16
C ILE A 191 -26.30 -16.69 15.21
N GLY A 192 -25.33 -16.28 16.03
CA GLY A 192 -25.52 -15.14 16.93
C GLY A 192 -26.28 -15.48 18.22
N ASN A 193 -26.08 -16.67 18.80
CA ASN A 193 -26.83 -17.10 19.99
C ASN A 193 -25.96 -17.19 21.26
N ASN A 194 -26.44 -16.60 22.37
CA ASN A 194 -25.72 -16.54 23.65
C ASN A 194 -25.33 -17.90 24.23
N LYS A 195 -26.03 -18.99 23.89
CA LYS A 195 -25.64 -20.35 24.30
C LYS A 195 -24.24 -20.74 23.82
N ALA A 196 -23.71 -20.07 22.80
CA ALA A 196 -22.37 -20.28 22.28
C ALA A 196 -21.26 -19.56 23.08
N ILE A 197 -21.57 -18.58 23.93
CA ILE A 197 -20.56 -17.73 24.60
C ILE A 197 -19.52 -18.58 25.35
N GLN A 198 -19.96 -19.44 26.27
CA GLN A 198 -19.04 -20.26 27.06
C GLN A 198 -18.21 -21.24 26.22
N PRO A 199 -18.80 -21.97 25.25
CA PRO A 199 -18.04 -22.76 24.27
C PRO A 199 -16.99 -21.98 23.47
N LEU A 200 -17.32 -20.77 23.01
CA LEU A 200 -16.38 -19.93 22.26
C LEU A 200 -15.21 -19.49 23.16
N ILE A 201 -15.50 -19.10 24.41
CA ILE A 201 -14.44 -18.70 25.37
C ILE A 201 -13.51 -19.85 25.68
N GLN A 202 -14.06 -21.05 25.89
CA GLN A 202 -13.24 -22.25 26.07
C GLN A 202 -12.35 -22.54 24.85
N SER A 203 -12.74 -22.09 23.66
CA SER A 203 -11.99 -22.28 22.41
C SER A 203 -10.94 -21.18 22.18
N LEU A 204 -10.88 -20.13 23.00
CA LEU A 204 -9.79 -19.13 22.95
C LEU A 204 -8.43 -19.70 23.33
N LYS A 205 -8.40 -20.84 24.04
CA LYS A 205 -7.18 -21.57 24.42
C LYS A 205 -6.90 -22.77 23.51
N ASP A 206 -7.56 -22.85 22.35
CA ASP A 206 -7.27 -23.91 21.40
C ASP A 206 -5.80 -23.85 20.97
N GLU A 207 -5.17 -25.01 20.83
CA GLU A 207 -3.78 -25.14 20.40
C GLU A 207 -3.55 -24.61 18.98
N ASP A 208 -4.58 -24.65 18.13
CA ASP A 208 -4.52 -24.10 16.79
C ASP A 208 -4.85 -22.59 16.82
N SER A 209 -3.89 -21.79 16.35
CA SER A 209 -4.01 -20.33 16.31
C SER A 209 -5.17 -19.82 15.44
N ASN A 210 -5.58 -20.56 14.39
CA ASN A 210 -6.73 -20.18 13.58
C ASN A 210 -8.03 -20.44 14.34
N VAL A 211 -8.10 -21.53 15.09
CA VAL A 211 -9.27 -21.88 15.91
C VAL A 211 -9.46 -20.86 17.03
N SER A 212 -8.41 -20.52 17.78
CA SER A 212 -8.49 -19.52 18.85
C SER A 212 -8.86 -18.13 18.32
N ARG A 213 -8.31 -17.73 17.17
CA ARG A 213 -8.72 -16.49 16.48
C ARG A 213 -10.16 -16.56 15.96
N GLY A 214 -10.59 -17.72 15.47
CA GLY A 214 -11.97 -17.97 15.05
C GLY A 214 -12.96 -17.83 16.20
N ALA A 215 -12.59 -18.29 17.40
CA ALA A 215 -13.36 -18.11 18.63
C ALA A 215 -13.48 -16.64 19.01
N ALA A 216 -12.38 -15.89 18.96
CA ALA A 216 -12.39 -14.44 19.21
C ALA A 216 -13.28 -13.70 18.21
N TRP A 217 -13.15 -14.01 16.91
CA TRP A 217 -14.03 -13.46 15.87
C TRP A 217 -15.50 -13.78 16.14
N ALA A 218 -15.80 -15.03 16.48
CA ALA A 218 -17.17 -15.45 16.76
C ALA A 218 -17.76 -14.72 17.97
N LEU A 219 -16.99 -14.49 19.04
CA LEU A 219 -17.43 -13.73 20.21
C LEU A 219 -17.77 -12.27 19.88
N VAL A 220 -17.05 -11.65 18.95
CA VAL A 220 -17.35 -10.29 18.45
C VAL A 220 -18.66 -10.24 17.65
N HIS A 221 -18.98 -11.33 16.94
CA HIS A 221 -20.11 -11.39 16.00
C HIS A 221 -21.35 -12.10 16.57
N LEU A 222 -21.28 -12.64 17.79
CA LEU A 222 -22.48 -12.95 18.57
C LEU A 222 -23.28 -11.65 18.75
N ASP A 223 -24.61 -11.75 18.65
CA ASP A 223 -25.54 -10.61 18.57
C ASP A 223 -25.07 -9.44 19.45
N LEU A 224 -24.64 -8.39 18.73
CA LEU A 224 -23.66 -7.37 19.06
C LEU A 224 -23.53 -7.02 20.54
N GLY A 225 -22.46 -7.51 21.19
CA GLY A 225 -21.98 -6.94 22.45
C GLY A 225 -22.83 -7.22 23.68
N SER A 226 -23.46 -8.40 23.78
CA SER A 226 -24.16 -8.80 25.01
C SER A 226 -23.26 -8.61 26.23
N GLU A 227 -23.81 -8.04 27.31
CA GLU A 227 -23.07 -7.77 28.54
C GLU A 227 -22.38 -9.03 29.08
N GLU A 228 -23.02 -10.19 28.90
CA GLU A 228 -22.49 -11.50 29.27
C GLU A 228 -21.20 -11.86 28.51
N ALA A 229 -21.14 -11.60 27.20
CA ALA A 229 -19.94 -11.86 26.40
C ALA A 229 -18.80 -10.92 26.80
N VAL A 230 -19.10 -9.63 27.02
CA VAL A 230 -18.12 -8.64 27.48
C VAL A 230 -17.58 -9.00 28.86
N GLU A 231 -18.45 -9.36 29.82
CA GLU A 231 -18.04 -9.77 31.17
C GLU A 231 -17.14 -11.00 31.12
N SER A 232 -17.50 -11.99 30.32
CA SER A 232 -16.72 -13.23 30.23
C SER A 232 -15.38 -13.02 29.51
N LEU A 233 -15.31 -12.11 28.54
CA LEU A 233 -14.05 -11.66 27.92
C LEU A 233 -13.18 -10.88 28.92
N ILE A 234 -13.77 -10.03 29.77
CA ILE A 234 -13.07 -9.34 30.87
C ILE A 234 -12.47 -10.35 31.85
N GLN A 235 -13.19 -11.43 32.18
CA GLN A 235 -12.65 -12.51 33.03
C GLN A 235 -11.45 -13.20 32.37
N SER A 236 -11.48 -13.35 31.04
CA SER A 236 -10.40 -13.98 30.26
C SER A 236 -9.09 -13.18 30.25
N LEU A 237 -9.11 -11.89 30.62
CA LEU A 237 -7.90 -11.09 30.82
C LEU A 237 -6.99 -11.65 31.93
N LYS A 238 -7.55 -12.42 32.87
CA LYS A 238 -6.83 -13.06 33.98
C LYS A 238 -6.32 -14.46 33.67
N SER A 239 -6.48 -14.92 32.43
CA SER A 239 -6.03 -16.25 32.01
C SER A 239 -4.51 -16.42 32.18
N GLU A 240 -4.07 -17.62 32.55
CA GLU A 240 -2.65 -17.99 32.59
C GLU A 240 -2.04 -18.07 31.17
N TYR A 241 -2.86 -18.29 30.15
CA TYR A 241 -2.44 -18.41 28.76
C TYR A 241 -2.37 -17.04 28.08
N LEU A 242 -1.20 -16.73 27.51
CA LEU A 242 -0.96 -15.46 26.83
C LEU A 242 -1.90 -15.24 25.64
N ASP A 243 -2.12 -16.27 24.82
CA ASP A 243 -2.96 -16.18 23.62
C ASP A 243 -4.42 -15.90 23.96
N VAL A 244 -4.93 -16.52 25.04
CA VAL A 244 -6.28 -16.25 25.55
C VAL A 244 -6.44 -14.78 25.93
N ARG A 245 -5.46 -14.22 26.66
CA ARG A 245 -5.49 -12.81 27.04
C ARG A 245 -5.47 -11.91 25.81
N CYS A 246 -4.53 -12.13 24.88
CA CYS A 246 -4.40 -11.31 23.67
C CYS A 246 -5.66 -11.38 22.79
N ASN A 247 -6.22 -12.57 22.58
CA ASN A 247 -7.46 -12.75 21.81
C ASN A 247 -8.67 -12.12 22.50
N ALA A 248 -8.76 -12.20 23.84
CA ALA A 248 -9.81 -11.54 24.59
C ALA A 248 -9.71 -10.01 24.50
N ILE A 249 -8.50 -9.46 24.63
CA ILE A 249 -8.24 -8.01 24.48
C ILE A 249 -8.62 -7.54 23.07
N TYR A 250 -8.24 -8.29 22.04
CA TYR A 250 -8.62 -8.01 20.65
C TYR A 250 -10.14 -7.96 20.52
N ALA A 251 -10.84 -9.00 20.98
CA ALA A 251 -12.31 -9.06 20.93
C ALA A 251 -12.98 -7.90 21.68
N LEU A 252 -12.50 -7.53 22.87
CA LEU A 252 -13.00 -6.38 23.63
C LEU A 252 -12.83 -5.05 22.88
N GLY A 253 -11.70 -4.88 22.18
CA GLY A 253 -11.46 -3.73 21.31
C GLY A 253 -12.39 -3.69 20.09
N GLU A 254 -12.67 -4.84 19.48
CA GLU A 254 -13.61 -4.96 18.35
C GLU A 254 -15.07 -4.70 18.76
N ILE A 255 -15.50 -5.22 19.91
CA ILE A 255 -16.85 -4.99 20.46
C ILE A 255 -17.06 -3.51 20.80
N ASN A 256 -15.97 -2.77 21.06
CA ASN A 256 -16.01 -1.35 21.41
C ASN A 256 -16.88 -1.07 22.66
N SER A 257 -16.75 -1.91 23.69
CA SER A 257 -17.53 -1.78 24.92
C SER A 257 -16.86 -0.88 25.96
N ASP A 258 -17.59 0.13 26.43
CA ASP A 258 -17.18 1.02 27.51
C ASP A 258 -16.97 0.31 28.87
N SER A 259 -17.54 -0.89 29.04
CA SER A 259 -17.36 -1.72 30.24
C SER A 259 -15.97 -2.37 30.28
N ALA A 260 -15.30 -2.51 29.13
CA ALA A 260 -13.97 -3.09 29.03
C ALA A 260 -12.85 -2.13 29.44
N ILE A 261 -13.10 -0.82 29.43
CA ILE A 261 -12.08 0.24 29.57
C ILE A 261 -11.29 0.13 30.88
N GLU A 262 -11.97 0.06 32.02
CA GLU A 262 -11.30 -0.04 33.31
C GLU A 262 -10.50 -1.34 33.46
N PRO A 263 -11.07 -2.53 33.18
CA PRO A 263 -10.31 -3.79 33.19
C PRO A 263 -9.09 -3.80 32.27
N LEU A 264 -9.22 -3.22 31.07
CA LEU A 264 -8.11 -3.06 30.14
C LEU A 264 -7.03 -2.16 30.74
N ILE A 265 -7.39 -0.98 31.27
CA ILE A 265 -6.41 -0.07 31.89
C ILE A 265 -5.71 -0.71 33.10
N LEU A 266 -6.41 -1.50 33.92
CA LEU A 266 -5.79 -2.27 34.99
C LEU A 266 -4.78 -3.29 34.45
N THR A 267 -5.12 -3.98 33.37
CA THR A 267 -4.22 -4.94 32.69
C THR A 267 -3.00 -4.26 32.06
N LEU A 268 -3.18 -3.03 31.55
CA LEU A 268 -2.09 -2.20 31.01
C LEU A 268 -1.10 -1.78 32.10
N LYS A 269 -1.60 -1.48 33.31
CA LYS A 269 -0.81 -1.08 34.48
C LYS A 269 -0.15 -2.24 35.21
N ASP A 270 -0.59 -3.46 34.96
CA ASP A 270 -0.06 -4.64 35.62
C ASP A 270 1.39 -4.94 35.14
N LYS A 271 2.34 -4.65 36.02
CA LYS A 271 3.77 -4.94 35.83
C LYS A 271 4.04 -6.43 35.61
N SER A 272 3.26 -7.30 36.26
CA SER A 272 3.42 -8.75 36.15
C SER A 272 2.89 -9.31 34.82
N SER A 273 2.08 -8.51 34.11
CA SER A 273 1.59 -8.87 32.80
C SER A 273 2.72 -8.93 31.76
N ASN A 274 2.50 -9.68 30.69
CA ASN A 274 3.46 -9.79 29.61
C ASN A 274 3.49 -8.48 28.77
N SER A 275 4.65 -8.11 28.21
CA SER A 275 4.81 -6.90 27.39
C SER A 275 3.90 -6.88 26.16
N ASP A 276 3.69 -8.03 25.51
CA ASP A 276 2.80 -8.16 24.35
C ASP A 276 1.35 -7.95 24.74
N VAL A 277 0.93 -8.50 25.88
CA VAL A 277 -0.41 -8.27 26.43
C VAL A 277 -0.64 -6.78 26.65
N ARG A 278 0.29 -6.08 27.32
CA ARG A 278 0.18 -4.62 27.54
C ARG A 278 0.19 -3.81 26.23
N ARG A 279 0.93 -4.25 25.21
CA ARG A 279 0.91 -3.63 23.87
C ARG A 279 -0.48 -3.78 23.24
N THR A 280 -1.00 -5.00 23.21
CA THR A 280 -2.34 -5.31 22.66
C THR A 280 -3.43 -4.55 23.40
N VAL A 281 -3.31 -4.34 24.71
CA VAL A 281 -4.26 -3.50 25.47
C VAL A 281 -4.24 -2.05 24.99
N GLY A 282 -3.06 -1.48 24.73
CA GLY A 282 -2.95 -0.14 24.16
C GLY A 282 -3.68 -0.03 22.83
N GLU A 283 -3.50 -1.01 21.94
CA GLU A 283 -4.18 -1.08 20.63
C GLU A 283 -5.71 -1.21 20.77
N ALA A 284 -6.19 -2.05 21.69
CA ALA A 284 -7.61 -2.18 21.96
C ALA A 284 -8.22 -0.88 22.51
N LEU A 285 -7.53 -0.18 23.41
CA LEU A 285 -7.99 1.11 23.94
C LEU A 285 -7.98 2.22 22.88
N VAL A 286 -7.01 2.21 21.95
CA VAL A 286 -7.01 3.08 20.77
C VAL A 286 -8.24 2.81 19.90
N LYS A 287 -8.53 1.53 19.66
CA LYS A 287 -9.69 1.12 18.85
C LYS A 287 -11.02 1.49 19.52
N ILE A 288 -11.11 1.38 20.84
CA ILE A 288 -12.29 1.83 21.59
C ILE A 288 -12.44 3.35 21.44
N GLY A 289 -11.37 4.11 21.69
CA GLY A 289 -11.28 5.54 21.39
C GLY A 289 -12.34 6.44 22.07
N SER A 290 -13.16 5.90 22.97
CA SER A 290 -14.30 6.62 23.53
C SER A 290 -13.85 7.74 24.47
N SER A 291 -14.66 8.78 24.62
CA SER A 291 -14.37 9.88 25.55
C SER A 291 -14.18 9.40 27.00
N LYS A 292 -14.84 8.28 27.36
CA LYS A 292 -14.64 7.59 28.63
C LYS A 292 -13.24 7.01 28.71
N ALA A 293 -12.76 6.32 27.67
CA ALA A 293 -11.40 5.78 27.60
C ALA A 293 -10.35 6.89 27.77
N VAL A 294 -10.51 8.01 27.06
CA VAL A 294 -9.64 9.19 27.18
C VAL A 294 -9.60 9.71 28.62
N ARG A 295 -10.76 9.87 29.27
CA ARG A 295 -10.84 10.33 30.66
C ARG A 295 -10.07 9.41 31.62
N PHE A 296 -10.26 8.08 31.51
CA PHE A 296 -9.57 7.12 32.38
C PHE A 296 -8.06 7.04 32.09
N LEU A 297 -7.66 7.15 30.82
CA LEU A 297 -6.26 7.21 30.44
C LEU A 297 -5.58 8.47 30.99
N ILE A 298 -6.22 9.63 30.91
CA ILE A 298 -5.72 10.89 31.50
C ILE A 298 -5.49 10.73 33.00
N GLN A 299 -6.46 10.17 33.75
CA GLN A 299 -6.29 9.92 35.19
C GLN A 299 -5.12 8.96 35.48
N SER A 300 -4.84 8.07 34.54
CA SER A 300 -3.81 7.06 34.66
C SER A 300 -2.40 7.55 34.29
N LEU A 301 -2.25 8.76 33.74
CA LEU A 301 -0.93 9.38 33.52
C LEU A 301 -0.16 9.61 34.83
N GLN A 302 -0.82 9.55 35.99
CA GLN A 302 -0.20 9.70 37.31
C GLN A 302 0.10 8.35 37.98
N ASP A 303 0.15 7.26 37.20
CA ASP A 303 0.46 5.93 37.73
C ASP A 303 1.87 5.89 38.34
N LYS A 304 2.06 5.09 39.40
CA LYS A 304 3.35 4.91 40.06
C LYS A 304 4.37 4.22 39.15
N ASP A 305 3.90 3.43 38.18
CA ASP A 305 4.77 2.75 37.23
C ASP A 305 5.11 3.61 36.00
N PRO A 306 6.40 3.98 35.78
CA PRO A 306 6.80 4.70 34.58
C PRO A 306 6.49 3.93 33.29
N TYR A 307 6.55 2.59 33.29
CA TYR A 307 6.20 1.81 32.10
C TYR A 307 4.72 2.00 31.74
N ALA A 308 3.82 1.94 32.74
CA ALA A 308 2.41 2.21 32.54
C ALA A 308 2.18 3.64 32.03
N ARG A 309 2.77 4.65 32.69
CA ARG A 309 2.66 6.07 32.26
C ARG A 309 3.10 6.25 30.80
N ARG A 310 4.23 5.67 30.41
CA ARG A 310 4.75 5.67 29.04
C ARG A 310 3.74 5.10 28.05
N ARG A 311 3.18 3.92 28.37
CA ARG A 311 2.19 3.27 27.50
C ARG A 311 0.91 4.09 27.40
N ILE A 312 0.45 4.69 28.49
CA ILE A 312 -0.73 5.55 28.53
C ILE A 312 -0.54 6.79 27.67
N ALA A 313 0.62 7.46 27.77
CA ALA A 313 0.95 8.60 26.93
C ALA A 313 0.91 8.21 25.44
N TRP A 314 1.51 7.07 25.09
CA TRP A 314 1.44 6.55 23.72
C TRP A 314 0.00 6.28 23.26
N THR A 315 -0.83 5.64 24.09
CA THR A 315 -2.23 5.34 23.78
C THR A 315 -3.04 6.63 23.56
N LEU A 316 -2.88 7.64 24.43
CA LEU A 316 -3.54 8.94 24.28
C LEU A 316 -3.13 9.66 22.99
N GLY A 317 -1.83 9.64 22.65
CA GLY A 317 -1.34 10.20 21.40
C GLY A 317 -1.90 9.53 20.15
N LYS A 318 -2.13 8.20 20.22
CA LYS A 318 -2.76 7.46 19.12
C LYS A 318 -4.27 7.65 19.02
N ILE A 319 -4.96 7.92 20.14
CA ILE A 319 -6.39 8.29 20.12
C ILE A 319 -6.57 9.68 19.51
N GLY A 320 -5.69 10.63 19.82
CA GLY A 320 -5.73 11.97 19.21
C GLY A 320 -6.72 12.95 19.83
N ASP A 321 -7.32 12.66 20.99
CA ASP A 321 -8.28 13.56 21.64
C ASP A 321 -7.57 14.76 22.30
N GLU A 322 -7.97 15.98 21.93
CA GLU A 322 -7.40 17.23 22.45
C GLU A 322 -7.48 17.37 23.98
N LYS A 323 -8.41 16.69 24.65
CA LYS A 323 -8.49 16.69 26.12
C LYS A 323 -7.22 16.15 26.77
N ALA A 324 -6.43 15.35 26.05
CA ALA A 324 -5.17 14.81 26.53
C ALA A 324 -4.01 15.82 26.51
N ILE A 325 -4.13 16.96 25.80
CA ILE A 325 -3.02 17.90 25.58
C ILE A 325 -2.48 18.45 26.90
N ILE A 326 -3.32 19.04 27.75
CA ILE A 326 -2.87 19.64 29.02
C ILE A 326 -2.25 18.59 29.95
N PRO A 327 -2.87 17.41 30.17
CA PRO A 327 -2.22 16.33 30.92
C PRO A 327 -0.89 15.85 30.33
N LEU A 328 -0.78 15.73 29.00
CA LEU A 328 0.47 15.32 28.35
C LEU A 328 1.56 16.40 28.46
N ILE A 329 1.20 17.68 28.41
CA ILE A 329 2.13 18.79 28.71
C ILE A 329 2.69 18.67 30.13
N GLN A 330 1.87 18.26 31.10
CA GLN A 330 2.37 18.00 32.46
C GLN A 330 3.35 16.82 32.49
N SER A 331 3.11 15.76 31.71
CA SER A 331 4.01 14.61 31.57
C SER A 331 5.35 14.93 30.89
N LEU A 332 5.51 16.10 30.27
CA LEU A 332 6.84 16.57 29.81
C LEU A 332 7.80 16.81 30.97
N LYS A 333 7.29 16.97 32.20
CA LYS A 333 8.09 17.16 33.42
C LYS A 333 8.25 15.88 34.24
N ASP A 334 7.89 14.73 33.67
CA ASP A 334 8.00 13.44 34.35
C ASP A 334 9.46 13.10 34.70
N GLU A 335 9.67 12.45 35.83
CA GLU A 335 11.00 12.01 36.27
C GLU A 335 11.62 10.99 35.30
N ASP A 336 10.78 10.13 34.69
CA ASP A 336 11.22 9.09 33.78
C ASP A 336 11.42 9.64 32.36
N PHE A 337 12.61 9.40 31.83
CA PHE A 337 13.02 9.84 30.51
C PHE A 337 12.10 9.33 29.40
N TYR A 338 11.70 8.05 29.43
CA TYR A 338 10.87 7.46 28.40
C TYR A 338 9.42 7.95 28.46
N VAL A 339 8.93 8.31 29.66
CA VAL A 339 7.63 8.97 29.80
C VAL A 339 7.64 10.34 29.14
N ARG A 340 8.67 11.17 29.40
CA ARG A 340 8.82 12.48 28.74
C ARG A 340 8.83 12.34 27.22
N LEU A 341 9.63 11.42 26.68
CA LEU A 341 9.69 11.17 25.24
C LEU A 341 8.33 10.76 24.66
N LYS A 342 7.60 9.84 25.32
CA LYS A 342 6.28 9.44 24.84
C LYS A 342 5.24 10.55 24.97
N ALA A 343 5.37 11.46 25.93
CA ALA A 343 4.54 12.66 25.99
C ALA A 343 4.81 13.60 24.80
N ILE A 344 6.09 13.82 24.45
CA ILE A 344 6.49 14.61 23.27
C ILE A 344 5.92 14.01 21.98
N GLU A 345 6.11 12.71 21.76
CA GLU A 345 5.56 12.00 20.59
C GLU A 345 4.03 12.06 20.56
N ALA A 346 3.38 11.90 21.72
CA ALA A 346 1.92 11.92 21.82
C ALA A 346 1.33 13.29 21.46
N LEU A 347 1.93 14.38 21.95
CA LEU A 347 1.53 15.74 21.60
C LEU A 347 1.70 16.02 20.09
N GLY A 348 2.79 15.55 19.50
CA GLY A 348 3.02 15.62 18.05
C GLY A 348 1.97 14.86 17.25
N ASN A 349 1.61 13.64 17.69
CA ASN A 349 0.59 12.81 17.04
C ASN A 349 -0.83 13.38 17.18
N ILE A 350 -1.15 14.08 18.27
CA ILE A 350 -2.43 14.79 18.43
C ILE A 350 -2.51 15.96 17.43
N GLY A 351 -1.38 16.59 17.10
CA GLY A 351 -1.30 17.58 16.01
C GLY A 351 -1.91 18.94 16.33
N SER A 352 -2.10 19.30 17.60
CA SER A 352 -2.75 20.55 17.99
C SER A 352 -1.75 21.67 18.28
N ASP A 353 -2.01 22.86 17.72
CA ASP A 353 -1.23 24.09 17.94
C ASP A 353 -1.00 24.42 19.42
N LYS A 354 -1.92 24.01 20.29
CA LYS A 354 -1.85 24.23 21.74
C LYS A 354 -0.60 23.62 22.38
N ALA A 355 0.01 22.63 21.73
CA ALA A 355 1.23 21.98 22.22
C ALA A 355 2.52 22.70 21.80
N ILE A 356 2.49 23.58 20.79
CA ILE A 356 3.69 24.14 20.15
C ILE A 356 4.57 24.86 21.17
N GLU A 357 4.01 25.78 21.95
CA GLU A 357 4.78 26.58 22.92
C GLU A 357 5.45 25.71 23.98
N SER A 358 4.73 24.70 24.49
CA SER A 358 5.27 23.78 25.50
C SER A 358 6.35 22.85 24.93
N LEU A 359 6.20 22.40 23.68
CA LEU A 359 7.21 21.58 23.00
C LEU A 359 8.46 22.41 22.66
N THR A 360 8.29 23.66 22.22
CA THR A 360 9.40 24.56 21.83
C THR A 360 10.43 24.73 22.95
N GLN A 361 10.01 24.71 24.22
CA GLN A 361 10.91 24.80 25.37
C GLN A 361 11.95 23.66 25.45
N PHE A 362 11.69 22.52 24.81
CA PHE A 362 12.58 21.35 24.79
C PHE A 362 13.48 21.30 23.55
N LEU A 363 13.45 22.31 22.66
CA LEU A 363 14.41 22.45 21.57
C LEU A 363 15.83 22.79 22.04
N ILE A 364 15.99 23.15 23.32
CA ILE A 364 17.30 23.42 23.95
C ILE A 364 17.62 22.38 25.03
N ASP A 365 16.98 21.21 24.99
CA ASP A 365 17.29 20.14 25.93
C ASP A 365 18.74 19.67 25.75
N LYS A 366 19.40 19.34 26.86
CA LYS A 366 20.77 18.85 26.85
C LYS A 366 20.94 17.53 26.09
N ASP A 367 19.87 16.74 25.99
CA ASP A 367 19.88 15.46 25.29
C ASP A 367 19.45 15.64 23.83
N PRO A 368 20.35 15.38 22.85
CA PRO A 368 20.04 15.56 21.43
C PRO A 368 18.89 14.65 20.97
N TYR A 369 18.68 13.50 21.62
CA TYR A 369 17.55 12.62 21.30
C TYR A 369 16.21 13.27 21.65
N VAL A 370 16.15 14.01 22.76
CA VAL A 370 14.96 14.79 23.15
C VAL A 370 14.72 15.90 22.14
N ARG A 371 15.76 16.70 21.83
CA ARG A 371 15.68 17.79 20.84
C ARG A 371 15.16 17.29 19.48
N ARG A 372 15.75 16.22 18.96
CA ARG A 372 15.33 15.59 17.69
C ARG A 372 13.86 15.13 17.73
N THR A 373 13.44 14.51 18.83
CA THR A 373 12.06 14.05 19.01
C THR A 373 11.08 15.23 19.02
N VAL A 374 11.46 16.36 19.64
CA VAL A 374 10.66 17.59 19.66
C VAL A 374 10.51 18.16 18.25
N VAL A 375 11.60 18.24 17.47
CA VAL A 375 11.57 18.71 16.07
C VAL A 375 10.61 17.86 15.24
N LEU A 376 10.71 16.53 15.33
CA LEU A 376 9.80 15.61 14.63
C LEU A 376 8.33 15.77 15.08
N SER A 377 8.09 15.91 16.38
CA SER A 377 6.74 16.14 16.92
C SER A 377 6.14 17.46 16.47
N LEU A 378 6.92 18.55 16.47
CA LEU A 378 6.51 19.83 15.91
C LEU A 378 6.21 19.70 14.41
N GLY A 379 7.01 18.96 13.65
CA GLY A 379 6.76 18.67 12.24
C GLY A 379 5.53 17.80 11.96
N ASN A 380 5.05 17.03 12.95
CA ASN A 380 3.76 16.34 12.87
C ASN A 380 2.58 17.27 13.14
N ILE A 381 2.75 18.29 13.98
CA ILE A 381 1.75 19.37 14.16
C ILE A 381 1.68 20.23 12.89
N GLY A 382 2.84 20.65 12.38
CA GLY A 382 2.95 21.47 11.17
C GLY A 382 2.41 22.89 11.34
N GLY A 383 2.25 23.59 10.21
CA GLY A 383 1.74 24.96 10.17
C GLY A 383 2.79 26.04 10.43
N GLU A 384 2.39 27.29 10.24
CA GLU A 384 3.29 28.44 10.25
C GLU A 384 3.85 28.76 11.66
N LYS A 385 3.07 28.53 12.72
CA LYS A 385 3.54 28.72 14.10
C LYS A 385 4.71 27.79 14.46
N VAL A 386 4.70 26.57 13.93
CA VAL A 386 5.81 25.64 14.09
C VAL A 386 7.06 26.20 13.42
N VAL A 387 6.94 26.72 12.20
CA VAL A 387 8.05 27.38 11.48
C VAL A 387 8.61 28.56 12.27
N GLU A 388 7.75 29.40 12.85
CA GLU A 388 8.17 30.51 13.71
C GLU A 388 8.95 30.03 14.93
N SER A 389 8.46 29.00 15.63
CA SER A 389 9.20 28.41 16.76
C SER A 389 10.57 27.86 16.34
N LEU A 390 10.62 27.12 15.22
CA LEU A 390 11.84 26.47 14.75
C LEU A 390 12.86 27.48 14.20
N SER A 391 12.40 28.62 13.69
CA SER A 391 13.26 29.73 13.24
C SER A 391 14.15 30.31 14.34
N LEU A 392 13.81 30.07 15.61
CA LEU A 392 14.60 30.51 16.76
C LEU A 392 15.72 29.52 17.12
N TYR A 393 15.67 28.29 16.59
CA TYR A 393 16.53 27.16 17.01
C TYR A 393 17.15 26.37 15.85
N PHE A 394 17.17 26.91 14.62
CA PHE A 394 17.71 26.22 13.44
C PHE A 394 19.24 26.01 13.46
N ASN A 395 19.96 26.70 14.34
CA ASN A 395 21.42 26.61 14.50
C ASN A 395 21.82 25.63 15.63
N ASP A 396 21.16 24.47 15.73
CA ASP A 396 21.52 23.45 16.72
C ASP A 396 23.00 23.03 16.54
N GLU A 397 23.70 22.70 17.62
CA GLU A 397 25.10 22.25 17.54
C GLU A 397 25.23 20.91 16.81
N ASP A 398 24.21 20.06 16.88
CA ASP A 398 24.19 18.72 16.31
C ASP A 398 23.69 18.74 14.85
N PRO A 399 24.52 18.34 13.87
CA PRO A 399 24.13 18.30 12.47
C PRO A 399 22.93 17.39 12.20
N ASP A 400 22.76 16.28 12.93
CA ASP A 400 21.62 15.36 12.76
C ASP A 400 20.29 16.06 13.09
N ILE A 401 20.31 16.99 14.05
CA ILE A 401 19.15 17.78 14.43
C ILE A 401 18.86 18.83 13.37
N ARG A 402 19.89 19.51 12.85
CA ARG A 402 19.74 20.47 11.75
C ARG A 402 19.23 19.78 10.48
N GLU A 403 19.70 18.59 10.15
CA GLU A 403 19.16 17.77 9.06
C GLU A 403 17.68 17.40 9.30
N THR A 404 17.34 16.97 10.51
CA THR A 404 15.94 16.67 10.87
C THR A 404 15.06 17.92 10.77
N MET A 405 15.62 19.09 11.12
CA MET A 405 14.96 20.39 11.00
C MET A 405 14.59 20.70 9.55
N VAL A 406 15.53 20.43 8.64
CA VAL A 406 15.37 20.60 7.21
C VAL A 406 14.24 19.73 6.67
N ASP A 407 14.18 18.46 7.05
CA ASP A 407 13.08 17.56 6.66
C ASP A 407 11.72 18.08 7.11
N VAL A 408 11.64 18.56 8.36
CA VAL A 408 10.40 19.08 8.94
C VAL A 408 9.95 20.38 8.26
N LEU A 409 10.85 21.35 8.08
CA LEU A 409 10.56 22.60 7.36
C LEU A 409 10.16 22.30 5.91
N GLY A 410 10.82 21.31 5.30
CA GLY A 410 10.53 20.76 4.00
C GLY A 410 9.09 20.29 3.84
N LYS A 411 8.67 19.42 4.77
CA LYS A 411 7.31 18.88 4.83
C LYS A 411 6.26 19.98 5.04
N ILE A 412 6.59 21.05 5.77
CA ILE A 412 5.67 22.19 5.98
C ILE A 412 5.55 23.04 4.72
N GLY A 413 6.66 23.28 4.00
CA GLY A 413 6.65 23.90 2.67
C GLY A 413 6.13 25.34 2.61
N SER A 414 6.02 26.05 3.74
CA SER A 414 5.56 27.44 3.76
C SER A 414 6.67 28.39 3.28
N LYS A 415 6.31 29.59 2.83
CA LYS A 415 7.28 30.61 2.42
C LYS A 415 8.33 30.90 3.51
N LYS A 416 7.88 31.03 4.77
CA LYS A 416 8.80 31.20 5.91
C LYS A 416 9.68 29.99 6.16
N ALA A 417 9.16 28.77 5.93
CA ALA A 417 9.95 27.55 6.11
C ALA A 417 11.11 27.54 5.11
N VAL A 418 10.85 27.96 3.88
CA VAL A 418 11.88 28.16 2.87
C VAL A 418 12.87 29.23 3.30
N GLU A 419 12.42 30.41 3.74
CA GLU A 419 13.35 31.48 4.16
C GLU A 419 14.34 31.01 5.25
N ILE A 420 13.97 30.00 6.04
CA ILE A 420 14.87 29.34 7.01
C ILE A 420 15.76 28.30 6.31
N LEU A 421 15.21 27.45 5.44
CA LEU A 421 15.98 26.51 4.64
C LEU A 421 17.07 27.21 3.81
N ASP A 422 16.78 28.38 3.26
CA ASP A 422 17.74 29.20 2.50
C ASP A 422 18.96 29.59 3.36
N LYS A 423 18.77 29.80 4.67
CA LYS A 423 19.89 30.07 5.59
C LYS A 423 20.72 28.83 5.87
N LEU A 424 20.11 27.64 5.83
CA LEU A 424 20.79 26.36 6.04
C LEU A 424 21.52 25.86 4.79
N ILE A 425 21.43 26.55 3.64
CA ILE A 425 22.27 26.26 2.47
C ILE A 425 23.75 26.50 2.78
N GLU A 426 24.05 27.46 3.64
CA GLU A 426 25.42 27.79 4.07
C GLU A 426 25.84 27.04 5.35
N ASP A 427 25.13 25.96 5.70
CA ASP A 427 25.44 25.19 6.91
C ASP A 427 26.88 24.65 6.89
N SER A 428 27.53 24.62 8.05
CA SER A 428 28.91 24.15 8.15
C SER A 428 29.05 22.65 7.84
N ASP A 429 27.99 21.87 8.06
CA ASP A 429 27.95 20.44 7.82
C ASP A 429 27.44 20.11 6.41
N TYR A 430 28.16 19.24 5.69
CA TYR A 430 27.84 18.94 4.30
C TYR A 430 26.56 18.10 4.13
N GLU A 431 26.22 17.25 5.10
CA GLU A 431 25.02 16.39 5.05
C GLU A 431 23.77 17.26 5.20
N VAL A 432 23.83 18.27 6.07
CA VAL A 432 22.78 19.28 6.20
C VAL A 432 22.60 20.06 4.91
N ARG A 433 23.68 20.53 4.27
CA ARG A 433 23.60 21.25 2.98
C ARG A 433 23.00 20.39 1.87
N GLU A 434 23.43 19.13 1.76
CA GLU A 434 22.88 18.17 0.79
C GLU A 434 21.37 17.98 1.02
N LYS A 435 20.97 17.82 2.29
CA LYS A 435 19.58 17.63 2.67
C LYS A 435 18.68 18.82 2.34
N VAL A 436 19.16 20.03 2.62
CA VAL A 436 18.43 21.28 2.30
C VAL A 436 18.03 21.28 0.85
N VAL A 437 18.91 20.82 -0.02
CA VAL A 437 18.69 20.92 -1.46
C VAL A 437 17.81 19.79 -1.97
N GLU A 438 18.00 18.59 -1.43
CA GLU A 438 17.04 17.50 -1.64
C GLU A 438 15.62 17.98 -1.32
N VAL A 439 15.43 18.64 -0.18
CA VAL A 439 14.14 19.13 0.31
C VAL A 439 13.61 20.31 -0.52
N LEU A 440 14.43 21.33 -0.80
CA LEU A 440 14.03 22.47 -1.63
C LEU A 440 13.66 22.02 -3.05
N SER A 441 14.39 21.07 -3.64
CA SER A 441 14.05 20.51 -4.96
C SER A 441 12.66 19.86 -5.01
N LYS A 442 12.17 19.37 -3.87
CA LYS A 442 10.83 18.77 -3.73
C LYS A 442 9.73 19.80 -3.48
N ILE A 443 10.02 20.90 -2.77
CA ILE A 443 9.05 21.98 -2.50
C ILE A 443 8.80 22.84 -3.74
N TYR A 444 9.84 23.05 -4.57
CA TYR A 444 9.84 24.00 -5.67
C TYR A 444 9.53 23.37 -7.03
N THR A 445 8.27 23.01 -7.25
CA THR A 445 7.75 22.85 -8.62
C THR A 445 7.14 24.17 -9.12
N ASP A 446 7.84 24.77 -10.09
CA ASP A 446 7.40 25.73 -11.11
C ASP A 446 7.45 27.26 -10.89
N GLU A 447 7.40 27.87 -9.70
CA GLU A 447 7.24 29.35 -9.62
C GLU A 447 8.37 30.25 -9.04
N ASN A 448 9.46 29.76 -8.42
CA ASN A 448 10.44 30.67 -7.78
C ASN A 448 11.93 30.52 -8.20
N ILE A 449 12.22 29.79 -9.28
CA ILE A 449 13.60 29.58 -9.81
C ILE A 449 14.35 30.91 -10.13
N LYS A 450 13.61 32.00 -10.38
CA LYS A 450 14.17 33.32 -10.68
C LYS A 450 14.82 34.00 -9.46
N TYR A 451 14.39 33.68 -8.25
CA TYR A 451 14.93 34.22 -7.00
C TYR A 451 16.19 33.47 -6.56
N TYR A 452 16.22 32.14 -6.75
CA TYR A 452 17.37 31.27 -6.43
C TYR A 452 18.64 31.57 -7.24
N LYS A 453 18.52 32.06 -8.48
CA LYS A 453 19.65 32.49 -9.31
C LYS A 453 20.38 33.75 -8.80
N GLN A 454 19.75 34.56 -7.95
CA GLN A 454 20.37 35.79 -7.42
C GLN A 454 21.26 35.55 -6.21
N ILE A 455 21.05 34.47 -5.46
CA ILE A 455 21.68 34.24 -4.14
C ILE A 455 22.88 33.27 -4.24
N LEU A 456 22.86 32.29 -5.14
CA LEU A 456 23.88 31.24 -5.28
C LEU A 456 25.21 31.68 -5.97
N LYS A 457 25.59 32.95 -5.82
CA LYS A 457 26.90 33.46 -6.30
C LYS A 457 28.10 32.99 -5.45
N HIS A 458 27.87 32.33 -4.32
CA HIS A 458 28.91 31.85 -3.43
C HIS A 458 28.90 30.31 -3.34
N GLU A 459 29.90 29.73 -4.02
CA GLU A 459 30.66 28.52 -3.65
C GLU A 459 29.90 27.28 -3.13
N ASP A 460 29.29 26.48 -4.03
CA ASP A 460 29.56 25.03 -4.12
C ASP A 460 28.77 24.38 -5.29
N SER A 461 29.48 23.83 -6.28
CA SER A 461 28.93 23.47 -7.61
C SER A 461 28.31 22.06 -7.74
N ASP A 462 28.36 21.24 -6.68
CA ASP A 462 27.90 19.84 -6.75
C ASP A 462 26.38 19.64 -6.67
N LEU A 463 25.67 20.74 -6.46
CA LEU A 463 24.29 20.76 -6.01
C LEU A 463 23.31 21.28 -7.07
N LEU A 464 23.85 21.95 -8.10
CA LEU A 464 23.15 22.26 -9.36
C LEU A 464 22.86 21.02 -10.22
N LYS A 465 23.48 19.87 -9.91
CA LYS A 465 23.45 18.63 -10.71
C LYS A 465 22.14 17.83 -10.63
N SER A 466 21.19 18.17 -9.75
CA SER A 466 19.96 17.40 -9.53
C SER A 466 18.65 18.05 -10.02
N LEU A 467 18.70 19.29 -10.55
CA LEU A 467 17.52 20.05 -10.99
C LEU A 467 17.45 20.11 -12.53
N ASP A 468 16.55 19.32 -13.12
CA ASP A 468 16.40 19.14 -14.56
C ASP A 468 15.36 20.12 -15.14
N ILE A 469 15.78 21.23 -15.78
CA ILE A 469 15.16 21.90 -16.97
C ILE A 469 16.14 22.97 -17.54
N SER A 470 16.46 22.85 -18.84
CA SER A 470 17.04 23.86 -19.76
C SER A 470 18.12 24.83 -19.22
N LEU A 471 19.40 24.49 -19.37
CA LEU A 471 20.54 25.33 -18.98
C LEU A 471 20.85 26.44 -20.02
N SER A 472 21.23 27.61 -19.55
CA SER A 472 21.83 28.72 -20.31
C SER A 472 23.35 28.54 -20.46
N ASN A 473 23.97 29.26 -21.40
CA ASN A 473 25.40 29.14 -21.70
C ASN A 473 26.32 29.37 -20.49
N GLU A 474 25.97 30.32 -19.61
CA GLU A 474 26.73 30.62 -18.39
C GLU A 474 26.61 29.48 -17.36
N GLU A 475 25.48 28.77 -17.33
CA GLU A 475 25.24 27.63 -16.43
C GLU A 475 26.01 26.37 -16.87
N VAL A 476 26.19 26.17 -18.19
CA VAL A 476 27.07 25.12 -18.73
C VAL A 476 28.54 25.41 -18.42
N GLU A 477 28.95 26.68 -18.49
CA GLU A 477 30.33 27.13 -18.22
C GLU A 477 30.73 26.90 -16.74
N LEU A 478 29.80 27.06 -15.80
CA LEU A 478 30.01 26.75 -14.38
C LEU A 478 30.20 25.25 -14.10
N ILE A 479 29.41 24.38 -14.75
CA ILE A 479 29.58 22.92 -14.60
C ILE A 479 30.89 22.46 -15.25
N MET A 480 31.33 23.13 -16.31
CA MET A 480 32.64 22.89 -16.94
C MET A 480 33.82 23.24 -16.02
N GLN A 481 33.70 24.22 -15.11
CA GLN A 481 34.75 24.52 -14.13
C GLN A 481 35.02 23.33 -13.19
N GLY A 482 33.99 22.53 -12.88
CA GLY A 482 34.11 21.29 -12.10
C GLY A 482 34.94 20.18 -12.77
N LEU A 483 35.23 20.30 -14.07
CA LEU A 483 36.21 19.44 -14.76
C LEU A 483 37.66 19.70 -14.28
N ASN A 484 37.90 20.85 -13.65
CA ASN A 484 39.20 21.29 -13.13
C ASN A 484 39.27 21.26 -11.59
N ASP A 485 38.30 20.65 -10.90
CA ASP A 485 38.25 20.55 -9.42
C ASP A 485 39.36 19.66 -8.84
N LYS A 486 39.80 19.94 -7.60
CA LYS A 486 40.89 19.21 -6.91
C LYS A 486 40.54 17.75 -6.58
N TYR A 487 39.26 17.41 -6.37
CA TYR A 487 38.81 16.07 -6.00
C TYR A 487 38.27 15.27 -7.19
N GLN A 488 38.77 14.05 -7.36
CA GLN A 488 38.42 13.19 -8.51
C GLN A 488 36.92 12.86 -8.60
N HIS A 489 36.25 12.60 -7.47
CA HIS A 489 34.83 12.27 -7.47
C HIS A 489 33.95 13.44 -7.94
N VAL A 490 34.39 14.69 -7.70
CA VAL A 490 33.73 15.91 -8.19
C VAL A 490 33.89 16.03 -9.71
N ARG A 491 35.10 15.77 -10.24
CA ARG A 491 35.35 15.72 -11.69
C ARG A 491 34.49 14.66 -12.38
N GLU A 492 34.43 13.45 -11.83
CA GLU A 492 33.63 12.34 -12.37
C GLU A 492 32.12 12.60 -12.31
N LYS A 493 31.62 13.20 -11.22
CA LYS A 493 30.21 13.58 -11.08
C LYS A 493 29.87 14.74 -12.04
N SER A 494 30.81 15.64 -12.31
CA SER A 494 30.66 16.73 -13.30
C SER A 494 30.51 16.21 -14.72
N VAL A 495 31.33 15.22 -15.12
CA VAL A 495 31.19 14.54 -16.41
C VAL A 495 29.85 13.85 -16.55
N LYS A 496 29.45 13.03 -15.56
CA LYS A 496 28.16 12.33 -15.59
C LYS A 496 26.97 13.29 -15.68
N SER A 497 27.07 14.45 -15.02
CA SER A 497 26.06 15.49 -15.13
C SER A 497 26.05 16.14 -16.52
N LEU A 498 27.20 16.49 -17.09
CA LEU A 498 27.30 17.06 -18.45
C LEU A 498 26.80 16.08 -19.53
N GLU A 499 27.12 14.79 -19.38
CA GLU A 499 26.62 13.72 -20.26
C GLU A 499 25.09 13.58 -20.17
N LYS A 500 24.54 13.54 -18.94
CA LYS A 500 23.10 13.50 -18.70
C LYS A 500 22.37 14.76 -19.20
N ILE A 501 23.02 15.92 -19.10
CA ILE A 501 22.51 17.19 -19.66
C ILE A 501 22.47 17.14 -21.19
N ALA A 502 23.48 16.53 -21.83
CA ALA A 502 23.57 16.35 -23.28
C ALA A 502 22.53 15.37 -23.84
N GLU A 503 22.04 14.43 -23.04
CA GLU A 503 20.95 13.52 -23.41
C GLU A 503 19.60 14.23 -23.56
N ALA A 504 19.40 15.37 -22.89
CA ALA A 504 18.16 16.14 -22.91
C ALA A 504 18.13 17.18 -24.06
N ASP A 505 17.27 16.93 -25.06
CA ASP A 505 17.18 17.66 -26.33
C ASP A 505 17.06 19.20 -26.21
N ARG A 506 16.47 19.69 -25.12
CA ARG A 506 16.29 21.13 -24.82
C ARG A 506 17.58 21.90 -24.50
N ASN A 507 18.68 21.21 -24.18
CA ASN A 507 19.97 21.82 -23.77
C ASN A 507 21.01 21.89 -24.89
N LEU A 508 20.74 21.24 -26.03
CA LEU A 508 21.66 21.13 -27.16
C LEU A 508 22.22 22.47 -27.67
N PRO A 509 21.42 23.56 -27.77
CA PRO A 509 21.90 24.86 -28.25
C PRO A 509 22.95 25.51 -27.35
N ALA A 510 22.82 25.33 -26.02
CA ALA A 510 23.75 25.92 -25.06
C ALA A 510 25.06 25.13 -24.97
N LEU A 511 24.96 23.80 -25.04
CA LEU A 511 26.11 22.90 -25.06
C LEU A 511 26.98 23.07 -26.33
N THR A 512 26.36 23.29 -27.49
CA THR A 512 27.12 23.49 -28.75
C THR A 512 27.90 24.80 -28.76
N GLN A 513 27.43 25.84 -28.10
CA GLN A 513 28.15 27.12 -27.98
C GLN A 513 29.39 27.02 -27.09
N GLN A 514 29.48 25.99 -26.24
CA GLN A 514 30.61 25.77 -25.32
C GLN A 514 31.67 24.79 -25.84
N LEU A 515 31.47 24.22 -27.05
CA LEU A 515 32.45 23.37 -27.72
C LEU A 515 33.84 24.03 -27.87
N PRO A 516 33.97 25.33 -28.23
CA PRO A 516 35.27 25.99 -28.28
C PRO A 516 35.99 25.99 -26.94
N HIS A 517 35.28 26.21 -25.83
CA HIS A 517 35.87 26.21 -24.49
C HIS A 517 36.27 24.80 -24.03
N LEU A 518 35.46 23.77 -24.31
CA LEU A 518 35.82 22.37 -24.03
C LEU A 518 37.10 21.94 -24.77
N LEU A 519 37.32 22.44 -25.99
CA LEU A 519 38.53 22.17 -26.77
C LEU A 519 39.79 22.81 -26.15
N THR A 520 39.66 23.95 -25.45
CA THR A 520 40.80 24.59 -24.75
C THR A 520 41.30 23.79 -23.54
N LEU A 521 40.48 22.87 -23.00
CA LEU A 521 40.86 21.98 -21.90
C LEU A 521 41.76 20.82 -22.36
N ILE A 522 42.08 20.74 -23.66
CA ILE A 522 43.03 19.78 -24.22
C ILE A 522 44.35 20.53 -24.51
N PRO A 523 45.52 20.15 -23.92
CA PRO A 523 45.82 18.90 -23.22
C PRO A 523 46.03 19.10 -21.69
N THR A 524 44.97 19.10 -20.88
CA THR A 524 45.05 19.12 -19.40
C THR A 524 44.84 17.73 -18.79
N GLU A 525 44.99 17.54 -17.47
CA GLU A 525 44.63 16.28 -16.79
C GLU A 525 43.16 15.86 -17.00
N ALA A 526 42.29 16.82 -17.34
CA ALA A 526 40.89 16.60 -17.67
C ALA A 526 40.65 16.17 -19.13
N SER A 527 41.71 15.98 -19.95
CA SER A 527 41.58 15.75 -21.40
C SER A 527 40.66 14.58 -21.78
N GLN A 528 40.75 13.44 -21.08
CA GLN A 528 39.89 12.28 -21.37
C GLN A 528 38.42 12.53 -21.00
N LEU A 529 38.20 13.27 -19.92
CA LEU A 529 36.87 13.62 -19.42
C LEU A 529 36.20 14.67 -20.32
N ALA A 530 36.94 15.69 -20.77
CA ALA A 530 36.49 16.68 -21.73
C ALA A 530 36.16 16.03 -23.10
N LEU A 531 36.97 15.06 -23.54
CA LEU A 531 36.74 14.33 -24.79
C LEU A 531 35.44 13.48 -24.74
N SER A 532 35.11 12.87 -23.59
CA SER A 532 33.86 12.14 -23.38
C SER A 532 32.65 13.05 -23.60
N VAL A 533 32.68 14.23 -22.99
CA VAL A 533 31.60 15.23 -23.08
C VAL A 533 31.47 15.78 -24.51
N ILE A 534 32.58 16.12 -25.18
CA ILE A 534 32.58 16.57 -26.59
C ILE A 534 31.96 15.50 -27.49
N THR A 535 32.34 14.23 -27.29
CA THR A 535 31.83 13.11 -28.09
C THR A 535 30.33 12.90 -27.89
N ALA A 536 29.84 13.00 -26.65
CA ALA A 536 28.41 12.90 -26.33
C ALA A 536 27.59 14.03 -26.99
N ILE A 537 28.08 15.27 -26.93
CA ILE A 537 27.45 16.44 -27.58
C ILE A 537 27.39 16.24 -29.10
N GLN A 538 28.49 15.82 -29.72
CA GLN A 538 28.58 15.61 -31.18
C GLN A 538 27.68 14.48 -31.67
N ALA A 539 27.66 13.34 -30.97
CA ALA A 539 26.80 12.20 -31.31
C ALA A 539 25.32 12.60 -31.32
N ARG A 540 24.91 13.45 -30.37
CA ARG A 540 23.53 13.92 -30.25
C ARG A 540 23.18 14.99 -31.30
N CYS A 541 24.09 15.91 -31.61
CA CYS A 541 23.92 16.87 -32.70
C CYS A 541 23.76 16.17 -34.07
N LYS A 542 24.53 15.10 -34.31
CA LYS A 542 24.43 14.26 -35.52
C LYS A 542 23.10 13.50 -35.59
N TYR A 543 22.59 13.00 -34.47
CA TYR A 543 21.31 12.29 -34.41
C TYR A 543 20.10 13.20 -34.73
N TYR A 544 20.15 14.48 -34.34
CA TYR A 544 19.06 15.44 -34.56
C TYR A 544 19.23 16.39 -35.75
N ASN A 545 20.31 16.23 -36.53
CA ASN A 545 20.62 17.08 -37.68
C ASN A 545 20.66 18.59 -37.33
N TYR A 546 21.20 18.91 -36.15
CA TYR A 546 21.25 20.26 -35.60
C TYR A 546 22.46 21.03 -36.15
N ASP A 547 22.24 22.08 -36.95
CA ASP A 547 23.30 22.94 -37.52
C ASP A 547 23.96 23.80 -36.42
N ILE A 548 25.28 23.66 -36.24
CA ILE A 548 26.06 24.47 -35.30
C ILE A 548 26.26 25.86 -35.92
N ALA A 549 25.31 26.78 -35.70
CA ALA A 549 25.38 28.14 -36.23
C ALA A 549 26.58 28.91 -35.67
N GLN A 550 27.35 29.54 -36.56
CA GLN A 550 28.54 30.34 -36.25
C GLN A 550 28.18 31.68 -35.61
N THR A 551 28.67 31.95 -34.40
CA THR A 551 28.72 33.32 -33.85
C THR A 551 30.11 33.91 -34.17
N PRO A 552 30.23 35.03 -34.90
CA PRO A 552 31.53 35.64 -35.15
C PRO A 552 32.06 36.34 -33.90
N LEU A 553 33.34 36.13 -33.57
CA LEU A 553 34.06 36.95 -32.58
C LEU A 553 34.19 38.40 -33.11
N PRO A 554 34.12 39.42 -32.23
CA PRO A 554 34.30 40.81 -32.65
C PRO A 554 35.75 41.05 -33.09
N PRO A 555 36.02 41.80 -34.17
CA PRO A 555 37.38 42.02 -34.63
C PRO A 555 38.09 43.13 -33.85
N GLU A 556 39.37 42.91 -33.53
CA GLU A 556 40.32 43.97 -33.17
C GLU A 556 40.66 44.81 -34.43
N ASP A 557 40.42 46.11 -34.37
CA ASP A 557 40.95 47.21 -35.21
C ASP A 557 41.16 46.98 -36.74
N ASN A 558 40.08 47.20 -37.51
CA ASN A 558 39.98 47.91 -38.83
C ASN A 558 40.59 47.28 -40.13
N PRO A 559 40.29 47.79 -41.36
CA PRO A 559 39.05 48.08 -42.10
C PRO A 559 38.87 47.17 -43.36
N ASN A 560 37.64 47.06 -43.88
CA ASN A 560 37.21 46.38 -45.14
C ASN A 560 36.97 44.85 -45.06
N PRO A 561 35.69 44.40 -45.01
CA PRO A 561 35.36 42.99 -45.19
C PRO A 561 35.23 42.68 -46.68
N THR A 562 36.02 41.75 -47.20
CA THR A 562 35.64 41.05 -48.43
C THR A 562 35.75 39.53 -48.27
N THR A 563 34.59 38.90 -48.46
CA THR A 563 34.33 37.53 -48.93
C THR A 563 34.68 36.33 -48.03
N SER A 564 33.61 35.76 -47.46
CA SER A 564 33.18 34.35 -47.64
C SER A 564 34.23 33.26 -47.47
N ASN A 565 34.28 32.64 -46.28
CA ASN A 565 34.48 31.21 -46.12
C ASN A 565 33.76 30.72 -44.84
N THR A 566 32.65 30.03 -45.01
CA THR A 566 31.94 29.28 -43.96
C THR A 566 32.68 27.96 -43.70
N TYR A 567 33.37 27.85 -42.57
CA TYR A 567 34.02 26.60 -42.12
C TYR A 567 33.08 25.73 -41.28
N ASN A 568 33.00 24.44 -41.62
CA ASN A 568 32.20 23.44 -40.92
C ASN A 568 32.96 22.91 -39.69
N PHE A 569 32.36 22.99 -38.49
CA PHE A 569 33.03 22.64 -37.22
C PHE A 569 33.33 21.12 -37.09
N TYR A 570 32.59 20.29 -37.82
CA TYR A 570 32.71 18.83 -37.82
C TYR A 570 34.10 18.33 -38.27
N ASP A 571 34.72 18.94 -39.28
CA ASP A 571 35.97 18.43 -39.88
C ASP A 571 37.22 18.65 -39.00
N LYS A 572 37.21 19.65 -38.09
CA LYS A 572 38.39 19.99 -37.28
C LYS A 572 38.56 19.13 -36.03
N VAL A 573 37.46 18.66 -35.42
CA VAL A 573 37.51 17.85 -34.19
C VAL A 573 37.82 16.38 -34.52
N ASP A 574 37.31 15.85 -35.63
CA ASP A 574 37.65 14.50 -36.11
C ASP A 574 39.17 14.35 -36.35
N GLN A 575 39.86 15.41 -36.76
CA GLN A 575 41.32 15.42 -36.93
C GLN A 575 42.11 15.52 -35.61
N VAL A 576 41.53 16.12 -34.56
CA VAL A 576 42.10 16.14 -33.20
C VAL A 576 41.92 14.77 -32.54
N VAL A 577 40.74 14.14 -32.69
CA VAL A 577 40.45 12.79 -32.20
C VAL A 577 41.30 11.73 -32.93
N ALA A 578 41.59 11.92 -34.23
CA ALA A 578 42.48 11.05 -35.00
C ALA A 578 43.98 11.29 -34.74
N GLY A 579 44.36 12.25 -33.89
CA GLY A 579 45.76 12.53 -33.52
C GLY A 579 46.59 13.30 -34.56
N ASN A 580 45.95 13.90 -35.58
CA ASN A 580 46.64 14.58 -36.69
C ASN A 580 46.88 16.08 -36.45
N LEU A 581 46.35 16.66 -35.36
CA LEU A 581 46.56 18.06 -34.96
C LEU A 581 46.82 18.16 -33.45
N THR A 582 47.81 18.96 -33.05
CA THR A 582 48.10 19.30 -31.64
C THR A 582 47.74 20.76 -31.33
N VAL A 583 47.03 20.97 -30.22
CA VAL A 583 46.55 22.29 -29.78
C VAL A 583 47.57 22.94 -28.82
N HIS A 584 48.06 24.12 -29.17
CA HIS A 584 48.75 25.04 -28.26
C HIS A 584 48.03 26.39 -28.29
N GLY A 585 47.89 27.03 -27.13
CA GLY A 585 46.96 28.14 -26.83
C GLY A 585 46.68 29.13 -27.97
N ASP A 586 45.41 29.51 -28.09
CA ASP A 586 44.74 30.46 -28.97
C ASP A 586 45.08 30.47 -30.48
N ASN A 587 46.01 29.63 -30.95
CA ASN A 587 46.31 29.48 -32.38
C ASN A 587 46.43 28.00 -32.79
N ILE A 588 45.41 27.50 -33.50
CA ILE A 588 45.41 26.17 -34.13
C ILE A 588 46.18 26.26 -35.46
N ALA A 589 47.42 25.74 -35.49
CA ALA A 589 48.23 25.65 -36.71
C ALA A 589 48.31 24.20 -37.23
N THR A 590 48.17 24.02 -38.55
CA THR A 590 48.33 22.73 -39.23
C THR A 590 49.79 22.27 -39.21
N GLN A 591 50.08 21.04 -38.78
CA GLN A 591 51.38 20.41 -38.98
C GLN A 591 51.65 20.20 -40.48
N ASN A 592 52.37 21.13 -41.12
CA ASN A 592 52.93 20.89 -42.44
C ASN A 592 54.17 20.02 -42.32
N ASN A 593 54.05 18.75 -42.69
CA ASN A 593 55.18 17.91 -43.05
C ASN A 593 55.08 17.56 -44.54
N GLN A 594 55.74 18.35 -45.40
CA GLN A 594 56.32 17.82 -46.64
C GLN A 594 57.69 18.48 -46.91
N LYS A 595 58.72 17.64 -46.75
CA LYS A 595 60.00 17.73 -47.45
C LYS A 595 59.78 17.79 -48.97
N THR A 596 60.58 18.60 -49.68
CA THR A 596 61.14 18.42 -51.06
C THR A 596 60.13 18.29 -52.23
N ALA A 597 60.21 18.91 -53.41
CA ALA A 597 61.28 19.42 -54.31
C ALA A 597 60.60 20.17 -55.52
N PRO A 598 61.21 20.33 -56.73
CA PRO A 598 62.30 21.22 -57.16
C PRO A 598 61.93 22.18 -58.35
N GLU A 599 62.92 22.99 -58.76
CA GLU A 599 63.16 23.58 -60.12
C GLU A 599 62.14 24.55 -60.76
N SER A 600 62.54 25.82 -60.91
CA SER A 600 63.18 26.34 -62.15
C SER A 600 63.76 27.73 -61.92
#